data_AF-A0A410P5Y7-F1
#
_entry.id   AF-A0A410P5Y7-F1
#
_cell.length_a   1.000
_cell.length_b   1.000
_cell.length_c   1.000
_cell.angle_alpha   90.00
_cell.angle_beta   90.00
_cell.angle_gamma   90.00
#
_symmetry.space_group_name_H-M   'P 1'
#
loop_
_entity.id
_entity.type
_entity.pdbx_description
1 polymer ?
#
loop_
_entity_poly.entity_id
_entity_poly.type
_entity_poly.pdbx_seq_one_letter_code
_entity_poly.pdbx_strand_id
1 'polypeptide(L)'
;MLRSKVFFQILKHRRGHTLIELVVVFCIFLIMFSMFALILRNADRDWEIGRGKIIESREARRAGDKLSGLVREANPDWVINGTHYPVSITNNTRIDFYRPIFNASGIVTSLQKVTFKLDPANASRLLMKEGTAAETVAATSVENFFVDCGCSGCAAVTDACPRVLMEIETRREAGFDWESRITLRNLNMTVSAGTTVEEPAEGEF
;
A
#
# COMPACT_ATOMS: atom_id res chain seq x y z
N MET A 1 31.23 54.76 -67.43
CA MET A 1 31.24 54.54 -65.96
C MET A 1 29.80 54.35 -65.45
N LEU A 2 29.09 53.28 -65.84
CA LEU A 2 27.65 53.12 -65.53
C LEU A 2 27.15 51.66 -65.53
N ARG A 3 28.02 50.67 -65.32
CA ARG A 3 27.65 49.24 -65.33
C ARG A 3 27.74 48.52 -63.98
N SER A 4 28.09 49.23 -62.90
CA SER A 4 28.33 48.63 -61.58
C SER A 4 27.14 48.70 -60.61
N LYS A 5 26.20 49.65 -60.79
CA LYS A 5 25.09 49.85 -59.84
C LYS A 5 23.93 48.85 -59.97
N VAL A 6 23.69 48.32 -61.17
CA VAL A 6 22.56 47.40 -61.42
C VAL A 6 22.83 46.00 -60.84
N PHE A 7 24.08 45.53 -60.88
CA PHE A 7 24.45 44.21 -60.35
C PHE A 7 24.37 44.16 -58.81
N PHE A 8 24.64 45.28 -58.13
CA PHE A 8 24.58 45.36 -56.67
C PHE A 8 23.14 45.38 -56.12
N GLN A 9 22.18 45.91 -56.88
CA GLN A 9 20.77 45.89 -56.49
C GLN A 9 20.11 44.51 -56.64
N ILE A 10 20.51 43.72 -57.64
CA ILE A 10 19.98 42.36 -57.84
C ILE A 10 20.46 41.39 -56.74
N LEU A 11 21.69 41.57 -56.23
CA LEU A 11 22.22 40.82 -55.09
C LEU A 11 21.60 41.21 -53.74
N LYS A 12 21.11 42.46 -53.59
CA LYS A 12 20.49 42.94 -52.35
C LYS A 12 19.07 42.39 -52.14
N HIS A 13 18.33 42.14 -53.22
CA HIS A 13 16.99 41.56 -53.15
C HIS A 13 16.99 40.05 -52.85
N ARG A 14 17.99 39.30 -53.33
CA ARG A 14 18.13 37.87 -53.00
C ARG A 14 18.57 37.60 -51.56
N ARG A 15 19.31 38.53 -50.92
CA ARG A 15 19.77 38.39 -49.52
C ARG A 15 18.68 38.63 -48.47
N GLY A 16 17.66 39.43 -48.79
CA GLY A 16 16.51 39.67 -47.89
C GLY A 16 15.58 38.46 -47.80
N HIS A 17 15.34 37.79 -48.94
CA HIS A 17 14.57 36.55 -48.99
C HIS A 17 15.24 35.41 -48.20
N THR A 18 16.56 35.24 -48.32
CA THR A 18 17.28 34.20 -47.57
C THR A 18 17.27 34.40 -46.06
N LEU A 19 17.20 35.64 -45.57
CA LEU A 19 17.17 35.93 -44.13
C LEU A 19 15.76 35.71 -43.55
N ILE A 20 14.72 36.13 -44.28
CA ILE A 20 13.33 35.87 -43.91
C ILE A 20 13.05 34.37 -43.91
N GLU A 21 13.50 33.64 -44.94
CA GLU A 21 13.39 32.18 -45.02
C GLU A 21 14.08 31.49 -43.83
N LEU A 22 15.29 31.94 -43.44
CA LEU A 22 15.99 31.42 -42.26
C LEU A 22 15.23 31.69 -40.95
N VAL A 23 14.63 32.87 -40.79
CA VAL A 23 13.83 33.21 -39.61
C VAL A 23 12.58 32.34 -39.54
N VAL A 24 11.89 32.13 -40.67
CA VAL A 24 10.70 31.26 -40.74
C VAL A 24 11.07 29.82 -40.38
N VAL A 25 12.16 29.30 -40.93
CA VAL A 25 12.66 27.96 -40.60
C VAL A 25 12.99 27.86 -39.11
N PHE A 26 13.68 28.85 -38.54
CA PHE A 26 14.00 28.89 -37.11
C PHE A 26 12.75 28.91 -36.22
N CYS A 27 11.72 29.70 -36.58
CA CYS A 27 10.44 29.72 -35.86
C CYS A 27 9.74 28.37 -35.90
N ILE A 28 9.73 27.68 -37.06
CA ILE A 28 9.18 26.32 -37.17
C ILE A 28 9.94 25.35 -36.25
N PHE A 29 11.28 25.41 -36.25
CA PHE A 29 12.10 24.59 -35.36
C PHE A 29 11.83 24.87 -33.88
N LEU A 30 11.69 26.14 -33.47
CA LEU A 30 11.34 26.49 -32.10
C LEU A 30 9.96 25.95 -31.70
N ILE A 31 8.96 26.07 -32.58
CA ILE A 31 7.61 25.55 -32.34
C ILE A 31 7.66 24.03 -32.18
N MET A 32 8.33 23.31 -33.09
CA MET A 32 8.48 21.86 -32.97
C MET A 32 9.23 21.48 -31.69
N PHE A 33 10.33 22.15 -31.37
CA PHE A 33 11.10 21.87 -30.16
C PHE A 33 10.28 22.12 -28.89
N SER A 34 9.48 23.18 -28.85
CA SER A 34 8.58 23.47 -27.73
C SER A 34 7.51 22.39 -27.56
N MET A 35 6.94 21.87 -28.67
CA MET A 35 6.01 20.75 -28.64
C MET A 35 6.68 19.48 -28.13
N PHE A 36 7.88 19.15 -28.61
CA PHE A 36 8.64 17.99 -28.10
C PHE A 36 8.95 18.12 -26.61
N ALA A 37 9.38 19.31 -26.15
CA ALA A 37 9.66 19.56 -24.74
C ALA A 37 8.40 19.40 -23.86
N LEU A 38 7.24 19.87 -24.34
CA LEU A 38 5.96 19.68 -23.66
C LEU A 38 5.57 18.20 -23.56
N ILE A 39 5.72 17.45 -24.66
CA ILE A 39 5.44 16.01 -24.69
C ILE A 39 6.35 15.26 -23.71
N LEU A 40 7.65 15.54 -23.73
CA LEU A 40 8.62 14.91 -22.82
C LEU A 40 8.29 15.21 -21.35
N ARG A 41 7.99 16.47 -21.03
CA ARG A 41 7.63 16.87 -19.66
C ARG A 41 6.36 16.17 -19.16
N ASN A 42 5.37 16.02 -20.03
CA ASN A 42 4.14 15.30 -19.68
C ASN A 42 4.39 13.79 -19.53
N ALA A 43 5.21 13.21 -20.40
CA ALA A 43 5.58 11.80 -20.33
C ALA A 43 6.32 11.46 -19.02
N ASP A 44 7.25 12.32 -18.59
CA ASP A 44 7.96 12.15 -17.31
C ASP A 44 6.98 12.18 -16.13
N ARG A 45 6.07 13.16 -16.11
CA ARG A 45 5.05 13.27 -15.05
C ARG A 45 4.13 12.04 -15.00
N ASP A 46 3.66 11.60 -16.17
CA ASP A 46 2.77 10.45 -16.26
C ASP A 46 3.49 9.15 -15.86
N TRP A 47 4.78 9.04 -16.16
CA TRP A 47 5.62 7.94 -15.71
C TRP A 47 5.80 7.92 -14.19
N GLU A 48 6.07 9.07 -13.56
CA GLU A 48 6.19 9.19 -12.11
C GLU A 48 4.88 8.79 -11.41
N ILE A 49 3.75 9.30 -11.89
CA ILE A 49 2.41 8.94 -11.38
C ILE A 49 2.15 7.43 -11.55
N GLY A 50 2.47 6.87 -12.71
CA GLY A 50 2.34 5.45 -12.98
C GLY A 50 3.15 4.60 -12.01
N ARG A 51 4.40 4.99 -11.74
CA ARG A 51 5.27 4.34 -10.76
C ARG A 51 4.72 4.47 -9.34
N GLY A 52 4.20 5.64 -8.97
CA GLY A 52 3.55 5.89 -7.68
C GLY A 52 2.40 4.90 -7.42
N LYS A 53 1.48 4.78 -8.38
CA LYS A 53 0.34 3.85 -8.31
C LYS A 53 0.74 2.39 -8.14
N ILE A 54 1.83 1.97 -8.80
CA ILE A 54 2.34 0.60 -8.67
C ILE A 54 2.87 0.36 -7.25
N ILE A 55 3.57 1.34 -6.67
CA ILE A 55 4.09 1.24 -5.30
C ILE A 55 2.93 1.22 -4.29
N GLU A 56 1.96 2.14 -4.43
CA GLU A 56 0.77 2.21 -3.57
C GLU A 56 0.00 0.89 -3.54
N SER A 57 -0.32 0.35 -4.72
CA SER A 57 -1.03 -0.93 -4.84
C SER A 57 -0.23 -2.11 -4.31
N ARG A 58 1.10 -2.11 -4.49
CA ARG A 58 1.98 -3.15 -3.94
C ARG A 58 1.99 -3.13 -2.41
N GLU A 59 2.08 -1.95 -1.80
CA GLU A 59 2.11 -1.83 -0.33
C GLU A 59 0.75 -2.22 0.29
N ALA A 60 -0.36 -1.78 -0.31
CA ALA A 60 -1.70 -2.17 0.15
C ALA A 60 -1.91 -3.69 0.09
N ARG A 61 -1.55 -4.31 -1.05
CA ARG A 61 -1.63 -5.78 -1.21
C ARG A 61 -0.68 -6.50 -0.27
N ARG A 62 0.55 -6.01 -0.08
CA ARG A 62 1.51 -6.62 0.84
C ARG A 62 0.97 -6.66 2.27
N ALA A 63 0.38 -5.57 2.75
CA ALA A 63 -0.27 -5.56 4.06
C ALA A 63 -1.45 -6.53 4.10
N GLY A 64 -2.31 -6.49 3.09
CA GLY A 64 -3.50 -7.35 3.03
C GLY A 64 -3.17 -8.84 2.96
N ASP A 65 -2.18 -9.24 2.17
CA ASP A 65 -1.69 -10.61 2.07
C ASP A 65 -1.07 -11.07 3.38
N LYS A 66 -0.31 -10.19 4.06
CA LYS A 66 0.31 -10.51 5.36
C LYS A 66 -0.74 -10.69 6.46
N LEU A 67 -1.68 -9.76 6.59
CA LEU A 67 -2.76 -9.87 7.57
C LEU A 67 -3.64 -11.09 7.27
N SER A 68 -4.07 -11.25 6.01
CA SER A 68 -4.94 -12.36 5.63
C SER A 68 -4.30 -13.72 5.81
N GLY A 69 -3.00 -13.86 5.53
CA GLY A 69 -2.26 -15.08 5.80
C GLY A 69 -2.31 -15.48 7.28
N LEU A 70 -2.06 -14.53 8.18
CA LEU A 70 -2.02 -14.78 9.62
C LEU A 70 -3.42 -14.94 10.24
N VAL A 71 -4.39 -14.11 9.86
CA VAL A 71 -5.76 -14.16 10.38
C VAL A 71 -6.46 -15.47 9.97
N ARG A 72 -6.19 -16.00 8.78
CA ARG A 72 -6.71 -17.31 8.34
C ARG A 72 -6.25 -18.48 9.20
N GLU A 73 -5.19 -18.32 9.97
CA GLU A 73 -4.70 -19.35 10.89
C GLU A 73 -5.34 -19.25 12.29
N ALA A 74 -5.92 -18.11 12.62
CA ALA A 74 -6.57 -17.86 13.90
C ALA A 74 -7.98 -18.47 13.96
N ASN A 75 -8.48 -18.67 15.18
CA ASN A 75 -9.90 -18.87 15.47
C ASN A 75 -10.51 -17.56 16.00
N PRO A 76 -11.84 -17.37 15.90
CA PRO A 76 -12.54 -16.24 16.50
C PRO A 76 -12.28 -16.06 17.99
N ASP A 77 -12.15 -17.17 18.71
CA ASP A 77 -11.80 -17.21 20.12
C ASP A 77 -11.12 -18.55 20.43
N TRP A 78 -10.12 -18.52 21.30
CA TRP A 78 -9.43 -19.71 21.79
C TRP A 78 -9.71 -19.88 23.28
N VAL A 79 -9.92 -21.12 23.72
CA VAL A 79 -10.21 -21.42 25.11
C VAL A 79 -9.11 -22.30 25.69
N ILE A 80 -8.40 -21.79 26.70
CA ILE A 80 -7.39 -22.53 27.47
C ILE A 80 -7.85 -22.60 28.92
N ASN A 81 -8.19 -23.79 29.38
CA ASN A 81 -8.59 -24.02 30.78
C ASN A 81 -9.71 -23.06 31.28
N GLY A 82 -10.65 -22.69 30.40
CA GLY A 82 -11.75 -21.76 30.69
C GLY A 82 -11.42 -20.27 30.49
N THR A 83 -10.16 -19.91 30.21
CA THR A 83 -9.78 -18.55 29.81
C THR A 83 -9.98 -18.38 28.31
N HIS A 84 -10.64 -17.30 27.93
CA HIS A 84 -10.95 -16.93 26.54
C HIS A 84 -9.91 -15.97 25.97
N TYR A 85 -9.55 -16.19 24.70
CA TYR A 85 -8.58 -15.41 23.93
C TYR A 85 -9.22 -15.03 22.58
N PRO A 86 -10.18 -14.09 22.58
CA PRO A 86 -10.92 -13.70 21.39
C PRO A 86 -10.08 -12.84 20.45
N VAL A 87 -10.51 -12.79 19.19
CA VAL A 87 -10.11 -11.71 18.29
C VAL A 87 -10.71 -10.41 18.78
N SER A 88 -9.84 -9.43 19.03
CA SER A 88 -10.22 -8.11 19.53
C SER A 88 -9.96 -7.07 18.45
N ILE A 89 -10.96 -6.23 18.17
CA ILE A 89 -10.84 -5.08 17.28
C ILE A 89 -11.03 -3.83 18.14
N THR A 90 -10.04 -2.94 18.15
CA THR A 90 -10.07 -1.70 18.94
C THR A 90 -10.10 -0.49 18.02
N ASN A 91 -11.13 0.36 18.16
CA ASN A 91 -11.34 1.59 17.37
C ASN A 91 -11.21 1.39 15.86
N ASN A 92 -11.50 0.18 15.35
CA ASN A 92 -11.37 -0.21 13.95
C ASN A 92 -9.98 0.02 13.32
N THR A 93 -8.95 0.35 14.10
CA THR A 93 -7.59 0.65 13.60
C THR A 93 -6.52 -0.24 14.26
N ARG A 94 -6.95 -1.14 15.13
CA ARG A 94 -6.13 -2.17 15.76
C ARG A 94 -6.89 -3.49 15.75
N ILE A 95 -6.20 -4.57 15.42
CA ILE A 95 -6.69 -5.93 15.58
C ILE A 95 -5.66 -6.77 16.32
N ASP A 96 -6.11 -7.47 17.35
CA ASP A 96 -5.35 -8.45 18.12
C ASP A 96 -6.01 -9.83 17.91
N PHE A 97 -5.23 -10.84 17.59
CA PHE A 97 -5.71 -12.22 17.43
C PHE A 97 -4.63 -13.23 17.80
N TYR A 98 -5.00 -14.50 17.94
CA TYR A 98 -4.06 -15.56 18.35
C TYR A 98 -3.92 -16.61 17.25
N ARG A 99 -2.69 -16.81 16.78
CA ARG A 99 -2.34 -17.89 15.84
C ARG A 99 -1.82 -19.11 16.61
N PRO A 100 -2.21 -20.33 16.23
CA PRO A 100 -1.67 -21.54 16.83
C PRO A 100 -0.29 -21.87 16.28
N ILE A 101 0.61 -22.32 17.15
CA ILE A 101 1.89 -22.92 16.79
C ILE A 101 1.75 -24.43 16.97
N PHE A 102 2.03 -25.17 15.90
CA PHE A 102 1.91 -26.63 15.86
C PHE A 102 3.26 -27.30 16.06
N ASN A 103 3.27 -28.42 16.79
CA ASN A 103 4.41 -29.33 16.78
C ASN A 103 4.44 -30.21 15.51
N ALA A 104 5.48 -31.05 15.39
CA ALA A 104 5.62 -32.00 14.28
C ALA A 104 4.47 -33.01 14.16
N SER A 105 3.67 -33.20 15.20
CA SER A 105 2.49 -34.08 15.23
C SER A 105 1.18 -33.35 14.92
N GLY A 106 1.21 -32.05 14.62
CA GLY A 106 0.02 -31.26 14.31
C GLY A 106 -0.80 -30.85 15.54
N ILE A 107 -0.24 -30.97 16.76
CA ILE A 107 -0.90 -30.55 18.00
C ILE A 107 -0.48 -29.11 18.32
N VAL A 108 -1.44 -28.29 18.76
CA VAL A 108 -1.19 -26.90 19.21
C VAL A 108 -0.36 -26.91 20.50
N THR A 109 0.86 -26.39 20.43
CA THR A 109 1.77 -26.27 21.58
C THR A 109 1.73 -24.89 22.23
N SER A 110 1.59 -23.84 21.43
CA SER A 110 1.46 -22.47 21.93
C SER A 110 0.49 -21.66 21.06
N LEU A 111 -0.05 -20.59 21.62
CA LEU A 111 -0.77 -19.55 20.91
C LEU A 111 0.08 -18.29 20.89
N GLN A 112 0.33 -17.75 19.71
CA GLN A 112 1.08 -16.51 19.54
C GLN A 112 0.13 -15.36 19.25
N LYS A 113 0.17 -14.32 20.08
CA LYS A 113 -0.61 -13.11 19.87
C LYS A 113 -0.05 -12.32 18.71
N VAL A 114 -0.89 -11.92 17.77
CA VAL A 114 -0.52 -11.09 16.64
C VAL A 114 -1.32 -9.81 16.70
N THR A 115 -0.61 -8.69 16.65
CA THR A 115 -1.17 -7.34 16.77
C THR A 115 -0.86 -6.57 15.50
N PHE A 116 -1.87 -5.99 14.86
CA PHE A 116 -1.72 -5.02 13.76
C PHE A 116 -2.33 -3.68 14.16
N LYS A 117 -1.64 -2.59 13.84
CA LYS A 117 -2.07 -1.21 14.15
C LYS A 117 -1.19 -0.18 13.46
N LEU A 118 -1.71 1.03 13.30
CA LEU A 118 -0.93 2.17 12.81
C LEU A 118 0.13 2.60 13.85
N ASP A 119 1.28 3.05 13.33
CA ASP A 119 2.37 3.61 14.12
C ASP A 119 1.99 5.00 14.65
N PRO A 120 1.95 5.21 15.99
CA PRO A 120 1.62 6.51 16.56
C PRO A 120 2.68 7.58 16.29
N ALA A 121 3.94 7.19 16.07
CA ALA A 121 5.01 8.12 15.70
C ALA A 121 5.00 8.45 14.21
N ASN A 122 4.44 7.57 13.38
CA ASN A 122 4.30 7.77 11.94
C ASN A 122 3.07 7.08 11.37
N ALA A 123 1.94 7.78 11.33
CA ALA A 123 0.66 7.25 10.86
C ALA A 123 0.69 6.66 9.43
N SER A 124 1.75 6.93 8.64
CA SER A 124 1.94 6.31 7.32
C SER A 124 2.40 4.85 7.33
N ARG A 125 2.61 4.26 8.51
CA ARG A 125 3.14 2.89 8.69
C ARG A 125 2.15 2.01 9.42
N LEU A 126 1.89 0.85 8.83
CA LEU A 126 1.20 -0.25 9.50
C LEU A 126 2.24 -1.13 10.20
N LEU A 127 2.12 -1.24 11.52
CA LEU A 127 2.98 -2.05 12.36
C LEU A 127 2.35 -3.41 12.59
N MET A 128 3.22 -4.39 12.81
CA MET A 128 2.86 -5.75 13.18
C MET A 128 3.82 -6.27 14.25
N LYS A 129 3.27 -6.89 15.28
CA LYS A 129 4.03 -7.61 16.32
C LYS A 129 3.47 -9.02 16.48
N GLU A 130 4.36 -10.00 16.60
CA GLU A 130 4.04 -11.43 16.74
C GLU A 130 4.67 -11.97 18.03
N GLY A 131 3.84 -12.17 19.06
CA GLY A 131 4.25 -12.62 20.39
C GLY A 131 5.37 -11.77 20.97
N THR A 132 6.49 -12.43 21.25
CA THR A 132 7.70 -11.81 21.84
C THR A 132 8.66 -11.25 20.78
N ALA A 133 8.33 -11.34 19.49
CA ALA A 133 9.20 -10.81 18.44
C ALA A 133 9.28 -9.27 18.47
N ALA A 134 10.34 -8.76 17.88
CA ALA A 134 10.48 -7.33 17.63
C ALA A 134 9.34 -6.82 16.72
N GLU A 135 8.93 -5.58 16.94
CA GLU A 135 7.97 -4.91 16.06
C GLU A 135 8.52 -4.81 14.64
N THR A 136 7.66 -5.02 13.65
CA THR A 136 8.01 -4.92 12.23
C THR A 136 7.02 -4.06 11.47
N VAL A 137 7.50 -3.39 10.43
CA VAL A 137 6.63 -2.64 9.50
C VAL A 137 6.01 -3.61 8.51
N ALA A 138 4.69 -3.75 8.54
CA ALA A 138 3.92 -4.58 7.60
C ALA A 138 3.79 -3.90 6.23
N ALA A 139 3.50 -2.59 6.23
CA ALA A 139 3.47 -1.77 5.03
C ALA A 139 3.76 -0.30 5.34
N THR A 140 4.13 0.43 4.30
CA THR A 140 4.41 1.86 4.31
C THR A 140 3.45 2.60 3.38
N SER A 141 3.38 3.93 3.54
CA SER A 141 2.47 4.80 2.78
C SER A 141 1.00 4.46 2.99
N VAL A 142 0.64 3.91 4.15
CA VAL A 142 -0.73 3.60 4.55
C VAL A 142 -1.37 4.86 5.10
N GLU A 143 -2.43 5.35 4.48
CA GLU A 143 -3.17 6.52 4.99
C GLU A 143 -4.25 6.08 5.97
N ASN A 144 -4.95 4.99 5.65
CA ASN A 144 -6.00 4.43 6.50
C ASN A 144 -5.84 2.92 6.63
N PHE A 145 -6.07 2.42 7.84
CA PHE A 145 -6.15 1.01 8.15
C PHE A 145 -7.43 0.79 8.95
N PHE A 146 -8.41 0.17 8.31
CA PHE A 146 -9.70 -0.11 8.90
C PHE A 146 -9.91 -1.62 9.02
N VAL A 147 -10.38 -2.06 10.17
CA VAL A 147 -10.72 -3.45 10.49
C VAL A 147 -12.06 -3.50 11.18
N ASP A 148 -12.87 -4.48 10.81
CA ASP A 148 -14.17 -4.72 11.43
C ASP A 148 -14.54 -6.21 11.34
N CYS A 149 -15.62 -6.61 11.97
CA CYS A 149 -16.21 -7.93 11.76
C CYS A 149 -16.82 -8.00 10.34
N GLY A 150 -16.62 -9.13 9.66
CA GLY A 150 -16.88 -9.25 8.22
C GLY A 150 -18.29 -9.74 7.83
N CYS A 151 -19.21 -9.87 8.79
CA CYS A 151 -20.59 -10.28 8.53
C CYS A 151 -21.55 -9.10 8.58
N SER A 152 -22.73 -9.25 7.99
CA SER A 152 -23.75 -8.20 8.08
C SER A 152 -24.26 -8.06 9.53
N GLY A 153 -24.22 -6.85 10.09
CA GLY A 153 -24.79 -6.54 11.41
C GLY A 153 -24.06 -7.16 12.60
N CYS A 154 -22.80 -7.57 12.42
CA CYS A 154 -21.99 -8.05 13.54
C CYS A 154 -21.43 -6.88 14.37
N ALA A 155 -21.12 -7.15 15.63
CA ALA A 155 -20.43 -6.21 16.52
C ALA A 155 -19.03 -6.72 16.94
N ALA A 156 -18.74 -8.00 16.67
CA ALA A 156 -17.49 -8.66 17.01
C ALA A 156 -17.28 -9.89 16.12
N VAL A 157 -16.04 -10.36 16.05
CA VAL A 157 -15.66 -11.61 15.40
C VAL A 157 -15.98 -12.76 16.37
N THR A 158 -16.86 -13.67 15.97
CA THR A 158 -17.32 -14.78 16.82
C THR A 158 -17.36 -16.09 16.04
N ASP A 159 -17.71 -17.20 16.70
CA ASP A 159 -18.00 -18.48 16.07
C ASP A 159 -19.16 -18.40 15.05
N ALA A 160 -20.16 -17.57 15.32
CA ALA A 160 -21.27 -17.28 14.41
C ALA A 160 -20.86 -16.33 13.25
N CYS A 161 -19.85 -15.48 13.47
CA CYS A 161 -19.25 -14.62 12.45
C CYS A 161 -17.72 -14.73 12.44
N PRO A 162 -17.16 -15.82 11.87
CA PRO A 162 -15.72 -16.04 11.86
C PRO A 162 -15.09 -15.30 10.67
N ARG A 163 -15.39 -14.01 10.51
CA ARG A 163 -14.92 -13.19 9.40
C ARG A 163 -14.42 -11.85 9.90
N VAL A 164 -13.33 -11.39 9.33
CA VAL A 164 -12.78 -10.04 9.50
C VAL A 164 -12.86 -9.31 8.16
N LEU A 165 -13.44 -8.12 8.18
CA LEU A 165 -13.30 -7.14 7.12
C LEU A 165 -12.03 -6.33 7.38
N MET A 166 -11.24 -6.12 6.34
CA MET A 166 -10.06 -5.28 6.36
C MET A 166 -10.07 -4.38 5.15
N GLU A 167 -9.84 -3.10 5.38
CA GLU A 167 -9.66 -2.08 4.36
C GLU A 167 -8.32 -1.37 4.60
N ILE A 168 -7.54 -1.23 3.53
CA ILE A 168 -6.24 -0.56 3.55
C ILE A 168 -6.25 0.47 2.44
N GLU A 169 -6.10 1.73 2.81
CA GLU A 169 -5.88 2.83 1.87
C GLU A 169 -4.40 3.22 1.92
N THR A 170 -3.75 3.25 0.76
CA THR A 170 -2.41 3.82 0.63
C THR A 170 -2.46 5.09 -0.20
N ARG A 171 -1.75 6.14 0.22
CA ARG A 171 -1.69 7.39 -0.54
C ARG A 171 -0.30 8.01 -0.52
N ARG A 172 0.22 8.16 -1.73
CA ARG A 172 1.47 8.86 -2.05
C ARG A 172 1.26 9.88 -3.17
N GLU A 173 0.47 9.54 -4.18
CA GLU A 173 0.10 10.42 -5.28
C GLU A 173 -1.39 10.31 -5.64
N ALA A 174 -1.84 9.14 -6.10
CA ALA A 174 -3.21 8.96 -6.62
C ALA A 174 -4.14 8.26 -5.64
N GLY A 175 -3.58 7.53 -4.67
CA GLY A 175 -4.36 6.72 -3.75
C GLY A 175 -4.67 5.33 -4.32
N PHE A 176 -4.70 4.33 -3.44
CA PHE A 176 -5.16 2.99 -3.76
C PHE A 176 -5.88 2.37 -2.55
N ASP A 177 -7.12 1.97 -2.78
CA ASP A 177 -7.96 1.31 -1.79
C ASP A 177 -7.98 -0.20 -2.02
N TRP A 178 -7.79 -0.96 -0.93
CA TRP A 178 -7.84 -2.41 -0.92
C TRP A 178 -8.77 -2.92 0.17
N GLU A 179 -9.89 -3.53 -0.21
CA GLU A 179 -10.80 -4.23 0.70
C GLU A 179 -10.59 -5.75 0.60
N SER A 180 -10.60 -6.43 1.73
CA SER A 180 -10.64 -7.90 1.79
C SER A 180 -11.48 -8.39 2.96
N ARG A 181 -12.16 -9.52 2.74
CA ARG A 181 -12.88 -10.26 3.77
C ARG A 181 -12.19 -11.58 4.01
N ILE A 182 -11.76 -11.80 5.24
CA ILE A 182 -10.92 -12.91 5.64
C ILE A 182 -11.73 -13.80 6.57
N THR A 183 -11.94 -15.06 6.17
CA THR A 183 -12.57 -16.06 7.02
C THR A 183 -11.52 -16.73 7.91
N LEU A 184 -11.78 -16.75 9.21
CA LEU A 184 -10.95 -17.41 10.23
C LEU A 184 -11.21 -18.92 10.23
N ARG A 185 -10.33 -19.68 10.89
CA ARG A 185 -10.64 -21.06 11.24
C ARG A 185 -11.85 -21.04 12.18
N ASN A 186 -12.80 -21.94 11.98
CA ASN A 186 -13.93 -22.11 12.89
C ASN A 186 -13.96 -23.59 13.31
N LEU A 187 -12.88 -24.00 13.97
CA LEU A 187 -12.64 -25.38 14.41
C LEU A 187 -12.77 -25.45 15.94
N ASN A 188 -12.49 -26.61 16.54
CA ASN A 188 -12.49 -26.74 18.00
C ASN A 188 -11.55 -25.70 18.63
N MET A 189 -12.15 -24.79 19.41
CA MET A 189 -11.51 -23.62 20.01
C MET A 189 -10.80 -23.97 21.32
N THR A 190 -11.12 -25.13 21.92
CA THR A 190 -10.55 -25.55 23.20
C THR A 190 -9.25 -26.32 22.97
N VAL A 191 -8.16 -25.84 23.56
CA VAL A 191 -6.84 -26.48 23.50
C VAL A 191 -6.38 -26.95 24.89
N SER A 192 -5.30 -27.73 24.93
CA SER A 192 -4.82 -28.37 26.16
C SER A 192 -4.39 -27.34 27.22
N ALA A 193 -4.52 -27.68 28.50
CA ALA A 193 -4.07 -26.81 29.59
C ALA A 193 -2.55 -26.57 29.62
N GLY A 194 -1.76 -27.40 28.92
CA GLY A 194 -0.32 -27.22 28.77
C GLY A 194 0.07 -26.25 27.65
N THR A 195 -0.90 -25.71 26.90
CA THR A 195 -0.64 -24.75 25.81
C THR A 195 -0.23 -23.40 26.40
N THR A 196 0.94 -22.89 25.99
CA THR A 196 1.43 -21.58 26.43
C THR A 196 0.91 -20.46 25.54
N VAL A 197 0.76 -19.26 26.07
CA VAL A 197 0.42 -18.06 25.29
C VAL A 197 1.65 -17.16 25.22
N GLU A 198 2.10 -16.87 24.00
CA GLU A 198 3.20 -15.96 23.71
C GLU A 198 2.62 -14.56 23.48
N GLU A 199 2.73 -13.71 24.49
CA GLU A 199 2.33 -12.31 24.44
C GLU A 199 3.56 -11.37 24.42
N PRO A 200 3.40 -10.16 23.87
CA PRO A 200 4.32 -9.04 24.08
C PRO A 200 4.67 -8.83 25.55
N ALA A 201 5.87 -8.33 25.83
CA ALA A 201 6.20 -7.85 27.16
C ALA A 201 5.28 -6.67 27.56
N GLU A 202 5.04 -6.49 28.85
CA GLU A 202 4.22 -5.39 29.35
C GLU A 202 4.78 -4.04 28.88
N GLY A 203 3.96 -3.25 28.17
CA GLY A 203 4.37 -1.98 27.57
C GLY A 203 4.91 -2.06 26.14
N GLU A 204 5.12 -3.27 25.60
CA GLU A 204 5.27 -3.52 24.16
C GLU A 204 3.90 -3.86 23.54
N PHE A 205 3.72 -3.65 22.23
CA PHE A 205 2.37 -3.55 21.64
C PHE A 205 1.36 -4.64 21.92
#